data_AF-Q0BQC4-F1
#
_entry.id   AF-Q0BQC4-F1
#
_cell.length_a   1.000
_cell.length_b   1.000
_cell.length_c   1.000
_cell.angle_alpha   90.00
_cell.angle_beta   90.00
_cell.angle_gamma   90.00
#
_symmetry.space_group_name_H-M   'P 1'
#
loop_
_entity.id
_entity.type
_entity.pdbx_description
1 polymer ?
#
loop_
_entity_poly.entity_id
_entity_poly.type
_entity_poly.pdbx_seq_one_letter_code
_entity_poly.pdbx_strand_id
1 'polypeptide(L)'
;MSDPAIRHAILIPADQGCPDHFSASFALTALRRTSMKEARWFCEIKVRRGRPLTMTDTHEALAVGRTSDGRLIHRPLSPHLQVYRWPITMALSILHRVTGVAAAIGTLLLTWWLVAAATSDHAYDIVSGFMRSGFGLLLLFGWTVALVYHFINGIRHLVWDAGYGFDKHEANRSSYIVLGLTALFTVAIWIAAAVVL
;
A
#
# COMPACT_ATOMS: atom_id res chain seq x y z
N MET A 1 -12.69 59.10 20.91
CA MET A 1 -11.32 59.64 21.04
C MET A 1 -10.39 58.63 20.38
N SER A 2 -10.24 58.80 19.08
CA SER A 2 -9.73 57.84 18.11
C SER A 2 -8.45 58.42 17.51
N ASP A 3 -7.32 57.77 17.78
CA ASP A 3 -5.99 58.23 17.36
C ASP A 3 -5.81 58.11 15.82
N PRO A 4 -5.52 59.22 15.11
CA PRO A 4 -5.36 59.22 13.66
C PRO A 4 -3.99 58.71 13.16
N ALA A 5 -3.07 58.27 14.02
CA ALA A 5 -1.73 57.82 13.61
C ALA A 5 -1.63 56.39 13.03
N ILE A 6 -2.72 55.61 13.00
CA ILE A 6 -2.72 54.18 12.58
C ILE A 6 -3.44 53.96 11.23
N ARG A 7 -3.38 54.92 10.30
CA ARG A 7 -4.05 54.79 8.97
C ARG A 7 -3.17 54.99 7.74
N HIS A 8 -1.85 55.16 7.89
CA HIS A 8 -0.95 55.38 6.75
C HIS A 8 0.33 54.52 6.82
N ALA A 9 0.15 53.21 6.65
CA ALA A 9 1.19 52.29 6.16
C ALA A 9 0.48 51.16 5.39
N ILE A 10 -0.32 51.51 4.36
CA ILE A 10 0.10 51.45 2.95
C ILE A 10 1.03 50.24 2.70
N LEU A 11 0.39 49.12 2.35
CA LEU A 11 0.66 48.36 1.12
C LEU A 11 2.11 48.46 0.61
N ILE A 12 2.97 47.53 1.05
CA ILE A 12 4.17 47.17 0.31
C ILE A 12 3.87 45.84 -0.39
N PRO A 13 3.82 45.79 -1.73
CA PRO A 13 3.53 44.57 -2.47
C PRO A 13 4.68 43.56 -2.29
N ALA A 14 4.32 42.28 -2.11
CA ALA A 14 5.23 41.19 -1.79
C ALA A 14 5.98 40.60 -3.00
N ASP A 15 5.94 41.28 -4.15
CA ASP A 15 6.46 40.82 -5.44
C ASP A 15 7.80 41.47 -5.86
N GLN A 16 8.23 42.53 -5.18
CA GLN A 16 9.53 43.15 -5.42
C GLN A 16 10.61 42.28 -4.77
N GLY A 17 11.23 41.41 -5.56
CA GLY A 17 12.49 40.75 -5.20
C GLY A 17 13.53 41.76 -4.71
N CYS A 18 14.48 41.31 -3.89
CA CYS A 18 15.56 42.17 -3.42
C CYS A 18 16.33 42.75 -4.63
N PRO A 19 16.43 44.08 -4.78
CA PRO A 19 17.24 44.66 -5.84
C PRO A 19 18.72 44.38 -5.54
N ASP A 20 19.37 43.76 -6.51
CA ASP A 20 20.76 43.31 -6.54
C ASP A 20 21.78 44.45 -6.74
N HIS A 21 21.33 45.68 -7.02
CA HIS A 21 22.19 46.84 -7.13
C HIS A 21 21.60 48.09 -6.44
N PHE A 22 21.96 48.30 -5.18
CA PHE A 22 21.57 49.49 -4.40
C PHE A 22 22.50 50.67 -4.74
N SER A 23 22.14 51.45 -5.77
CA SER A 23 22.79 52.71 -6.11
C SER A 23 22.66 53.73 -4.97
N ALA A 24 23.77 54.40 -4.63
CA ALA A 24 23.97 55.20 -3.42
C ALA A 24 23.10 56.47 -3.28
N SER A 25 22.18 56.77 -4.21
CA SER A 25 21.34 57.97 -4.14
C SER A 25 20.14 57.86 -3.20
N PHE A 26 19.67 56.66 -2.85
CA PHE A 26 18.53 56.48 -1.94
C PHE A 26 18.89 56.60 -0.44
N ALA A 27 20.17 56.72 -0.12
CA ALA A 27 20.68 56.65 1.25
C ALA A 27 20.52 57.94 2.08
N LEU A 28 20.08 59.06 1.49
CA LEU A 28 20.15 60.36 2.17
C LEU A 28 18.83 60.87 2.81
N THR A 29 17.68 60.23 2.59
CA THR A 29 16.41 60.75 3.16
C THR A 29 15.87 59.95 4.37
N ALA A 30 16.46 58.80 4.71
CA ALA A 30 15.95 57.96 5.81
C ALA A 30 16.99 57.64 6.89
N LEU A 31 17.97 58.52 7.13
CA LEU A 31 18.84 58.43 8.30
C LEU A 31 18.15 59.05 9.54
N ARG A 32 17.24 58.31 10.16
CA ARG A 32 17.00 58.46 11.60
C ARG A 32 16.54 57.14 12.24
N ARG A 33 17.50 56.53 12.95
CA ARG A 33 17.30 55.66 14.12
C ARG A 33 16.79 54.22 13.92
N THR A 34 17.34 53.47 12.97
CA THR A 34 17.49 52.02 13.20
C THR A 34 18.89 51.57 12.81
N SER A 35 19.53 50.88 13.74
CA SER A 35 20.85 50.29 13.60
C SER A 35 20.86 49.32 12.42
N MET A 36 21.84 49.46 11.51
CA MET A 36 22.04 48.56 10.35
C MET A 36 22.14 47.07 10.74
N LYS A 37 22.36 46.76 12.02
CA LYS A 37 22.40 45.40 12.57
C LYS A 37 21.03 44.70 12.54
N GLU A 38 19.94 45.46 12.66
CA GLU A 38 18.55 44.94 12.65
C GLU A 38 18.13 44.49 11.24
N ALA A 39 18.50 45.24 10.20
CA ALA A 39 18.14 44.92 8.82
C ALA A 39 18.83 43.64 8.31
N ARG A 40 20.07 43.40 8.76
CA ARG A 40 20.82 42.17 8.46
C ARG A 40 20.22 40.96 9.16
N TRP A 41 19.77 41.14 10.41
CA TRP A 41 19.03 40.14 11.18
C TRP A 41 17.69 39.74 10.53
N PHE A 42 16.93 40.71 10.01
CA PHE A 42 15.68 40.45 9.31
C PHE A 42 15.86 39.71 7.98
N CYS A 43 16.95 40.00 7.24
CA CYS A 43 17.27 39.32 5.99
C CYS A 43 17.67 37.84 6.22
N GLU A 44 18.43 37.56 7.27
CA GLU A 44 18.88 36.20 7.60
C GLU A 44 17.74 35.29 8.09
N ILE A 45 16.71 35.85 8.74
CA ILE A 45 15.46 35.12 9.05
C ILE A 45 14.71 34.71 7.77
N LYS A 46 14.76 35.54 6.71
CA LYS A 46 13.94 35.34 5.50
C LYS A 46 14.53 34.31 4.53
N VAL A 47 15.83 34.03 4.59
CA VAL A 47 16.54 33.05 3.73
C VAL A 47 16.49 31.61 4.27
N ARG A 48 16.08 31.38 5.53
CA ARG A 48 15.97 30.02 6.14
C ARG A 48 14.74 29.21 5.75
N ARG A 49 13.92 29.65 4.79
CA ARG A 49 12.85 28.81 4.23
C ARG A 49 13.36 28.10 2.99
N GLY A 50 13.92 26.91 3.22
CA GLY A 50 14.08 25.91 2.17
C GLY A 50 12.77 25.70 1.42
N ARG A 51 12.92 25.37 0.12
CA ARG A 51 11.91 25.09 -0.90
C ARG A 51 10.57 24.59 -0.33
N PRO A 52 9.42 25.08 -0.82
CA PRO A 52 8.15 24.42 -0.53
C PRO A 52 8.23 22.99 -1.07
N LEU A 53 8.34 22.01 -0.18
CA LEU A 53 8.12 20.62 -0.54
C LEU A 53 6.63 20.54 -0.88
N THR A 54 6.30 20.44 -2.16
CA THR A 54 5.00 19.91 -2.57
C THR A 54 4.87 18.55 -1.90
N MET A 55 4.01 18.47 -0.89
CA MET A 55 3.76 17.27 -0.12
C MET A 55 2.97 16.31 -1.01
N THR A 56 3.69 15.56 -1.84
CA THR A 56 3.13 14.56 -2.75
C THR A 56 2.70 13.29 -2.02
N ASP A 57 3.30 13.00 -0.85
CA ASP A 57 2.99 11.83 -0.04
C ASP A 57 3.15 12.11 1.47
N THR A 58 2.20 11.61 2.26
CA THR A 58 2.25 11.61 3.73
C THR A 58 3.39 10.76 4.29
N HIS A 59 3.79 9.68 3.61
CA HIS A 59 4.91 8.84 4.04
C HIS A 59 6.25 9.58 3.99
N GLU A 60 6.46 10.35 2.92
CA GLU A 60 7.66 11.16 2.75
C GLU A 60 7.74 12.26 3.82
N ALA A 61 6.59 12.86 4.16
CA ALA A 61 6.50 13.85 5.24
C ALA A 61 6.81 13.24 6.63
N LEU A 62 6.39 12.01 6.91
CA LEU A 62 6.67 11.31 8.17
C LEU A 62 8.10 10.75 8.24
N ALA A 63 8.71 10.47 7.09
CA ALA A 63 10.07 9.97 6.98
C ALA A 63 11.12 11.07 7.27
N VAL A 64 10.78 12.34 7.07
CA VAL A 64 11.66 13.47 7.40
C VAL A 64 11.60 13.78 8.90
N GLY A 65 12.61 13.32 9.63
CA GLY A 65 12.84 13.68 11.03
C GLY A 65 13.81 14.86 11.16
N ARG A 66 13.91 15.41 12.39
CA ARG A 66 15.01 16.30 12.79
C ARG A 66 15.94 15.59 13.77
N THR A 67 17.25 15.80 13.62
CA THR A 67 18.24 15.43 14.64
C THR A 67 18.21 16.41 15.82
N SER A 68 18.89 16.07 16.92
CA SER A 68 19.13 16.98 18.06
C SER A 68 19.76 18.31 17.64
N ASP A 69 20.57 18.29 16.57
CA ASP A 69 21.29 19.46 16.05
C ASP A 69 20.45 20.26 15.04
N GLY A 70 19.18 19.89 14.84
CA GLY A 70 18.24 20.59 13.95
C GLY A 70 18.36 20.23 12.46
N ARG A 71 19.19 19.25 12.08
CA ARG A 71 19.34 18.79 10.69
C ARG A 71 18.16 17.91 10.28
N LEU A 72 17.65 18.12 9.07
CA LEU A 72 16.67 17.20 8.47
C LEU A 72 17.37 15.90 8.08
N ILE A 73 16.80 14.77 8.51
CA ILE A 73 17.28 13.43 8.17
C ILE A 73 16.11 12.56 7.71
N HIS A 74 16.40 11.65 6.77
CA HIS A 74 15.46 10.60 6.42
C HIS A 74 15.58 9.47 7.44
N ARG A 75 14.49 9.13 8.12
CA ARG A 75 14.45 8.04 9.10
C ARG A 75 14.56 6.70 8.36
N PRO A 76 15.42 5.78 8.80
CA PRO A 76 15.45 4.44 8.23
C PRO A 76 14.18 3.68 8.65
N LEU A 77 13.70 2.81 7.77
CA LEU A 77 12.58 1.92 8.07
C LEU A 77 13.04 0.83 9.03
N SER A 78 12.23 0.52 10.05
CA SER A 78 12.55 -0.59 10.95
C SER A 78 12.50 -1.94 10.19
N PRO A 79 13.41 -2.88 10.51
CA PRO A 79 13.31 -4.24 10.00
C PRO A 79 11.99 -4.87 10.46
N HIS A 80 11.16 -5.35 9.51
CA HIS A 80 9.81 -5.84 9.81
C HIS A 80 9.62 -7.29 9.37
N LEU A 81 9.60 -7.60 8.06
CA LEU A 81 9.29 -8.96 7.57
C LEU A 81 10.39 -10.00 7.87
N GLN A 82 11.66 -9.59 7.81
CA GLN A 82 12.79 -10.51 7.96
C GLN A 82 13.05 -10.92 9.41
N VAL A 83 12.67 -10.08 10.37
CA VAL A 83 12.96 -10.27 11.81
C VAL A 83 11.74 -10.84 12.55
N TYR A 84 10.53 -10.75 11.98
CA TYR A 84 9.32 -11.21 12.63
C TYR A 84 9.20 -12.74 12.64
N ARG A 85 8.83 -13.30 13.79
CA ARG A 85 8.55 -14.74 13.91
C ARG A 85 7.24 -15.08 13.24
N TRP A 86 7.23 -16.03 12.30
CA TRP A 86 6.05 -16.43 11.54
C TRP A 86 5.01 -17.22 12.37
N PRO A 87 3.82 -16.66 12.68
CA PRO A 87 2.71 -17.43 13.19
C PRO A 87 1.92 -18.06 12.02
N ILE A 88 1.27 -19.20 12.29
CA ILE A 88 0.48 -19.91 11.28
C ILE A 88 -0.66 -19.06 10.71
N THR A 89 -1.27 -18.22 11.55
CA THR A 89 -2.35 -17.30 11.15
C THR A 89 -1.92 -16.29 10.10
N MET A 90 -0.69 -15.76 10.20
CA MET A 90 -0.11 -14.86 9.20
C MET A 90 0.13 -15.59 7.87
N ALA A 91 0.74 -16.78 7.93
CA ALA A 91 0.99 -17.58 6.74
C ALA A 91 -0.30 -17.89 5.99
N LEU A 92 -1.36 -18.29 6.70
CA LEU A 92 -2.68 -18.55 6.12
C LEU A 92 -3.32 -17.31 5.51
N SER A 93 -3.13 -16.12 6.12
CA SER A 93 -3.61 -14.86 5.54
C SER A 93 -2.94 -14.55 4.20
N ILE A 94 -1.61 -14.73 4.10
CA ILE A 94 -0.88 -14.56 2.84
C ILE A 94 -1.33 -15.59 1.80
N LEU A 95 -1.43 -16.86 2.21
CA LEU A 95 -1.95 -17.93 1.35
C LEU A 95 -3.36 -17.62 0.84
N HIS A 96 -4.23 -17.01 1.65
CA HIS A 96 -5.59 -16.64 1.22
C HIS A 96 -5.58 -15.62 0.09
N ARG A 97 -4.66 -14.65 0.14
CA ARG A 97 -4.47 -13.68 -0.94
C ARG A 97 -3.93 -14.35 -2.21
N VAL A 98 -2.88 -15.17 -2.06
CA VAL A 98 -2.25 -15.88 -3.19
C VAL A 98 -3.23 -16.82 -3.86
N THR A 99 -3.98 -17.61 -3.08
CA THR A 99 -5.01 -18.52 -3.61
C THR A 99 -6.19 -17.78 -4.22
N GLY A 100 -6.54 -16.58 -3.75
CA GLY A 100 -7.55 -15.74 -4.42
C GLY A 100 -7.14 -15.34 -5.84
N VAL A 101 -5.88 -14.93 -6.02
CA VAL A 101 -5.32 -14.62 -7.35
C VAL A 101 -5.24 -15.88 -8.22
N ALA A 102 -4.76 -17.00 -7.67
CA ALA A 102 -4.68 -18.26 -8.39
C ALA A 102 -6.07 -18.79 -8.80
N ALA A 103 -7.07 -18.65 -7.94
CA ALA A 103 -8.46 -19.01 -8.24
C ALA A 103 -9.01 -18.17 -9.38
N ALA A 104 -8.78 -16.84 -9.37
CA ALA A 104 -9.20 -15.95 -10.45
C ALA A 104 -8.56 -16.33 -11.80
N ILE A 105 -7.25 -16.62 -11.81
CA ILE A 105 -6.54 -17.07 -13.03
C ILE A 105 -7.11 -18.39 -13.53
N GLY A 106 -7.31 -19.38 -12.66
CA GLY A 106 -7.84 -20.68 -13.11
C GLY A 106 -9.32 -20.62 -13.52
N THR A 107 -10.10 -19.63 -13.07
CA THR A 107 -11.44 -19.39 -13.61
C THR A 107 -11.40 -18.99 -15.09
N LEU A 108 -10.31 -18.39 -15.57
CA LEU A 108 -10.13 -18.14 -17.01
C LEU A 108 -9.95 -19.46 -17.78
N LEU A 109 -9.22 -20.43 -17.21
CA LEU A 109 -9.10 -21.77 -17.77
C LEU A 109 -10.46 -22.49 -17.82
N LEU A 110 -11.24 -22.40 -16.73
CA LEU A 110 -12.61 -22.94 -16.70
C LEU A 110 -13.50 -22.27 -17.76
N THR A 111 -13.42 -20.94 -17.89
CA THR A 111 -14.18 -20.19 -18.90
C THR A 111 -13.79 -20.64 -20.31
N TRP A 112 -12.50 -20.82 -20.59
CA TRP A 112 -12.03 -21.31 -21.90
C TRP A 112 -12.63 -22.68 -22.23
N TRP A 113 -12.68 -23.58 -21.24
CA TRP A 113 -13.31 -24.88 -21.42
C TRP A 113 -14.82 -24.80 -21.66
N LEU A 114 -15.54 -23.99 -20.89
CA LEU A 114 -16.98 -23.81 -21.06
C LEU A 114 -17.32 -23.20 -22.44
N VAL A 115 -16.54 -22.23 -22.91
CA VAL A 115 -16.70 -21.64 -24.24
C VAL A 115 -16.43 -22.68 -25.33
N ALA A 116 -15.39 -23.50 -25.18
CA ALA A 116 -15.09 -24.57 -26.13
C ALA A 116 -16.23 -25.61 -26.18
N ALA A 117 -16.75 -26.01 -25.03
CA ALA A 117 -17.89 -26.92 -24.90
C ALA A 117 -19.18 -26.37 -25.56
N ALA A 118 -19.37 -25.05 -25.56
CA ALA A 118 -20.52 -24.40 -26.18
C ALA A 118 -20.35 -24.13 -27.68
N THR A 119 -19.13 -24.23 -28.22
CA THR A 119 -18.83 -23.81 -29.60
C THR A 119 -18.91 -24.95 -30.60
N SER A 120 -18.13 -26.01 -30.41
CA SER A 120 -18.10 -27.18 -31.31
C SER A 120 -17.35 -28.35 -30.68
N ASP A 121 -17.65 -29.56 -31.16
CA ASP A 121 -16.98 -30.79 -30.70
C ASP A 121 -15.46 -30.73 -30.91
N HIS A 122 -15.02 -30.25 -32.07
CA HIS A 122 -13.59 -30.09 -32.37
C HIS A 122 -12.88 -29.12 -31.40
N ALA A 123 -13.52 -27.99 -31.06
CA ALA A 123 -12.96 -27.06 -30.09
C ALA A 123 -12.89 -27.68 -28.69
N TYR A 124 -13.94 -28.40 -28.29
CA TYR A 124 -13.99 -29.11 -27.02
C TYR A 124 -12.90 -30.19 -26.90
N ASP A 125 -12.66 -30.98 -27.95
CA ASP A 125 -11.65 -32.03 -27.96
C ASP A 125 -10.24 -31.48 -27.78
N ILE A 126 -9.93 -30.33 -28.39
CA ILE A 126 -8.62 -29.67 -28.21
C ILE A 126 -8.42 -29.26 -26.75
N VAL A 127 -9.39 -28.56 -26.15
CA VAL A 127 -9.25 -28.04 -24.78
C VAL A 127 -9.28 -29.18 -23.76
N SER A 128 -10.15 -30.17 -23.97
CA SER A 128 -10.24 -31.36 -23.12
C SER A 128 -8.97 -32.21 -23.23
N GLY A 129 -8.37 -32.33 -24.41
CA GLY A 129 -7.08 -32.97 -24.62
C GLY A 129 -5.96 -32.26 -23.87
N PHE A 130 -5.92 -30.93 -23.91
CA PHE A 130 -4.97 -30.14 -23.12
C PHE A 130 -5.16 -30.36 -21.61
N MET A 131 -6.40 -30.35 -21.11
CA MET A 131 -6.67 -30.54 -19.69
C MET A 131 -6.39 -31.94 -19.16
N ARG A 132 -6.48 -32.96 -20.03
CA ARG A 132 -6.08 -34.33 -19.71
C ARG A 132 -4.57 -34.56 -19.82
N SER A 133 -3.80 -33.63 -20.39
CA SER A 133 -2.34 -33.70 -20.39
C SER A 133 -1.77 -33.61 -18.98
N GLY A 134 -0.55 -34.12 -18.76
CA GLY A 134 0.09 -34.05 -17.45
C GLY A 134 0.23 -32.62 -16.90
N PHE A 135 0.46 -31.63 -17.77
CA PHE A 135 0.51 -30.23 -17.39
C PHE A 135 -0.88 -29.66 -17.08
N GLY A 136 -1.90 -30.03 -17.87
CA GLY A 136 -3.29 -29.65 -17.62
C GLY A 136 -3.80 -30.17 -16.27
N LEU A 137 -3.51 -31.43 -15.95
CA LEU A 137 -3.85 -32.03 -14.66
C LEU A 137 -3.14 -31.35 -13.49
N LEU A 138 -1.86 -30.97 -13.65
CA LEU A 138 -1.14 -30.21 -12.63
C LEU A 138 -1.78 -28.84 -12.38
N LEU A 139 -2.18 -28.13 -13.44
CA LEU A 139 -2.89 -26.85 -13.33
C LEU A 139 -4.26 -27.02 -12.67
N LEU A 140 -5.04 -28.03 -13.06
CA LEU A 140 -6.32 -28.36 -12.44
C LEU A 140 -6.15 -28.72 -10.96
N PHE A 141 -5.11 -29.46 -10.61
CA PHE A 141 -4.80 -29.80 -9.22
C PHE A 141 -4.49 -28.56 -8.40
N GLY A 142 -3.57 -27.72 -8.89
CA GLY A 142 -3.23 -26.46 -8.23
C GLY A 142 -4.44 -25.53 -8.08
N TRP A 143 -5.27 -25.43 -9.13
CA TRP A 143 -6.48 -24.62 -9.10
C TRP A 143 -7.53 -25.14 -8.12
N THR A 144 -7.79 -26.46 -8.09
CA THR A 144 -8.74 -27.07 -7.14
C THR A 144 -8.29 -26.88 -5.69
N VAL A 145 -7.00 -27.07 -5.38
CA VAL A 145 -6.44 -26.78 -4.04
C VAL A 145 -6.64 -25.31 -3.69
N ALA A 146 -6.32 -24.39 -4.60
CA ALA A 146 -6.47 -22.95 -4.37
C ALA A 146 -7.94 -22.58 -4.11
N LEU A 147 -8.87 -23.12 -4.90
CA LEU A 147 -10.31 -22.87 -4.77
C LEU A 147 -10.84 -23.36 -3.41
N VAL A 148 -10.55 -24.62 -3.05
CA VAL A 148 -11.02 -25.24 -1.80
C VAL A 148 -10.44 -24.50 -0.59
N TYR A 149 -9.13 -24.24 -0.60
CA TYR A 149 -8.48 -23.50 0.48
C TYR A 149 -9.07 -22.09 0.62
N HIS A 150 -9.18 -21.35 -0.49
CA HIS A 150 -9.67 -19.97 -0.47
C HIS A 150 -11.11 -19.91 0.07
N PHE A 151 -11.96 -20.86 -0.33
CA PHE A 151 -13.34 -20.96 0.15
C PHE A 151 -13.42 -21.24 1.66
N ILE A 152 -12.75 -22.29 2.15
CA ILE A 152 -12.80 -22.67 3.57
C ILE A 152 -12.17 -21.59 4.46
N ASN A 153 -11.05 -21.03 4.02
CA ASN A 153 -10.39 -19.94 4.73
C ASN A 153 -11.23 -18.65 4.69
N GLY A 154 -11.95 -18.40 3.59
CA GLY A 154 -12.92 -17.31 3.46
C GLY A 154 -14.07 -17.44 4.46
N ILE A 155 -14.62 -18.65 4.66
CA ILE A 155 -15.61 -18.90 5.72
C ILE A 155 -15.04 -18.54 7.09
N ARG A 156 -13.78 -18.91 7.38
CA ARG A 156 -13.13 -18.50 8.65
C ARG A 156 -13.07 -16.98 8.80
N HIS A 157 -12.75 -16.25 7.72
CA HIS A 157 -12.76 -14.78 7.74
C HIS A 157 -14.16 -14.21 8.01
N LEU A 158 -15.21 -14.75 7.39
CA LEU A 158 -16.59 -14.34 7.66
C LEU A 158 -17.00 -14.61 9.12
N VAL A 159 -16.53 -15.71 9.71
CA VAL A 159 -16.75 -16.01 11.15
C VAL A 159 -16.04 -14.97 12.04
N TRP A 160 -14.83 -14.54 11.66
CA TRP A 160 -14.13 -13.46 12.36
C TRP A 160 -14.86 -12.13 12.20
N ASP A 161 -15.35 -11.81 11.01
CA ASP A 161 -16.13 -10.58 10.75
C ASP A 161 -17.45 -10.56 11.54
N ALA A 162 -18.03 -11.73 11.80
CA ALA A 162 -19.20 -11.89 12.67
C ALA A 162 -18.89 -11.76 14.18
N GLY A 163 -17.63 -11.60 14.56
CA GLY A 163 -17.22 -11.33 15.93
C GLY A 163 -16.70 -12.53 16.73
N TYR A 164 -16.51 -13.70 16.10
CA TYR A 164 -16.16 -14.94 16.80
C TYR A 164 -14.69 -15.35 16.62
N GLY A 165 -14.11 -16.03 17.60
CA GLY A 165 -12.82 -16.73 17.43
C GLY A 165 -11.56 -15.85 17.44
N PHE A 166 -11.59 -14.72 18.16
CA PHE A 166 -10.44 -13.81 18.28
C PHE A 166 -9.41 -14.21 19.34
N ASP A 167 -9.71 -15.21 20.17
CA ASP A 167 -8.71 -15.72 21.11
C ASP A 167 -7.55 -16.39 20.35
N LYS A 168 -6.33 -16.25 20.86
CA LYS A 168 -5.12 -16.75 20.20
C LYS A 168 -5.14 -18.27 20.03
N HIS A 169 -5.66 -18.99 21.02
CA HIS A 169 -5.75 -20.45 20.94
C HIS A 169 -6.78 -20.86 19.89
N GLU A 170 -7.91 -20.15 19.81
CA GLU A 170 -8.96 -20.42 18.82
C GLU A 170 -8.54 -20.05 17.39
N ALA A 171 -7.84 -18.94 17.21
CA ALA A 171 -7.28 -18.53 15.92
C ALA A 171 -6.25 -19.55 15.40
N ASN A 172 -5.43 -20.14 16.29
CA ASN A 172 -4.52 -21.22 15.92
C ASN A 172 -5.26 -22.55 15.65
N ARG A 173 -6.26 -22.90 16.47
CA ARG A 173 -7.06 -24.12 16.27
C ARG A 173 -7.79 -24.09 14.93
N SER A 174 -8.48 -22.99 14.63
CA SER A 174 -9.18 -22.77 13.37
C SER A 174 -8.22 -22.79 12.17
N SER A 175 -6.98 -22.32 12.33
CA SER A 175 -5.94 -22.40 11.31
C SER A 175 -5.63 -23.84 10.89
N TYR A 176 -5.46 -24.76 11.85
CA TYR A 176 -5.25 -26.19 11.56
C TYR A 176 -6.49 -26.87 10.99
N ILE A 177 -7.68 -26.49 11.46
CA ILE A 177 -8.95 -27.01 10.93
C ILE A 177 -9.09 -26.66 9.43
N VAL A 178 -8.80 -25.42 9.05
CA VAL A 178 -8.84 -24.99 7.64
C VAL A 178 -7.91 -25.85 6.78
N LEU A 179 -6.68 -26.11 7.23
CA LEU A 179 -5.73 -26.94 6.49
C LEU A 179 -6.21 -28.40 6.38
N GLY A 180 -6.70 -28.98 7.47
CA GLY A 180 -7.23 -30.34 7.50
C GLY A 180 -8.42 -30.51 6.56
N LEU A 181 -9.39 -29.59 6.61
CA LEU A 181 -10.54 -29.61 5.70
C LEU A 181 -10.12 -29.40 4.25
N THR A 182 -9.18 -28.50 4.00
CA THR A 182 -8.65 -28.28 2.64
C THR A 182 -8.07 -29.56 2.05
N ALA A 183 -7.24 -30.27 2.82
CA ALA A 183 -6.67 -31.54 2.39
C ALA A 183 -7.75 -32.59 2.16
N LEU A 184 -8.70 -32.72 3.09
CA LEU A 184 -9.80 -33.69 3.00
C LEU A 184 -10.65 -33.48 1.74
N PHE A 185 -11.13 -32.25 1.50
CA PHE A 185 -11.98 -31.96 0.35
C PHE A 185 -11.22 -32.08 -0.98
N THR A 186 -9.96 -31.65 -1.03
CA THR A 186 -9.14 -31.81 -2.23
C THR A 186 -8.97 -33.29 -2.57
N VAL A 187 -8.60 -34.12 -1.59
CA VAL A 187 -8.44 -35.57 -1.80
C VAL A 187 -9.76 -36.20 -2.23
N ALA A 188 -10.87 -35.84 -1.60
CA ALA A 188 -12.20 -36.34 -1.98
C ALA A 188 -12.56 -36.00 -3.44
N ILE A 189 -12.31 -34.76 -3.88
CA ILE A 189 -12.54 -34.32 -5.27
C ILE A 189 -11.71 -35.15 -6.25
N TRP A 190 -10.43 -35.38 -5.93
CA TRP A 190 -9.52 -36.09 -6.83
C TRP A 190 -9.78 -37.61 -6.85
N ILE A 191 -10.22 -38.20 -5.74
CA ILE A 191 -10.71 -39.59 -5.73
C ILE A 191 -11.96 -39.69 -6.61
N ALA A 192 -12.93 -38.78 -6.45
CA ALA A 192 -14.13 -38.78 -7.27
C ALA A 192 -13.80 -38.59 -8.76
N ALA A 193 -12.88 -37.68 -9.09
CA ALA A 193 -12.41 -37.48 -10.46
C ALA A 193 -11.77 -38.75 -11.03
N ALA A 194 -10.92 -39.44 -10.27
CA ALA A 194 -10.26 -40.67 -10.69
C ALA A 194 -11.23 -41.86 -10.87
N VAL A 195 -12.39 -41.84 -10.20
CA VAL A 195 -13.43 -42.87 -10.36
C VAL A 195 -14.30 -42.61 -11.60
N VAL A 196 -14.45 -41.33 -12.00
CA VAL A 196 -15.31 -40.90 -13.12
C VAL A 196 -14.57 -40.86 -14.45
N LEU A 197 -13.26 -40.59 -14.45
CA LEU A 197 -12.38 -40.57 -15.62
C LEU A 197 -11.92 -41.97 -16.05
#